data_AF-A0A4Y5SK21-F1
#
_entry.id   AF-A0A4Y5SK21-F1
#
_cell.length_a   1.000
_cell.length_b   1.000
_cell.length_c   1.000
_cell.angle_alpha   90.00
_cell.angle_beta   90.00
_cell.angle_gamma   90.00
#
_symmetry.space_group_name_H-M   'P 1'
#
loop_
_entity.id
_entity.type
_entity.pdbx_description
1 polymer ?
#
loop_
_entity_poly.entity_id
_entity_poly.type
_entity_poly.pdbx_seq_one_letter_code
_entity_poly.pdbx_strand_id
1 'polypeptide(L)'
;MISVYYFGAISLILIGLYAVLVKKNLLKMLIGLSIMETGVNLLLVSVGYVAGRSAPILSEGIGPNQAVDPIPQALVLTAIVIGVATTAMALSVAMILHEKYGTLNVEEIRRLRG
;
A
#
# COMPACT_ATOMS: atom_id res chain seq x y z
N MET A 1 -21.88 2.78 -6.36
CA MET A 1 -20.48 3.14 -6.69
C MET A 1 -19.56 2.93 -5.49
N ILE A 2 -19.90 3.47 -4.32
CA ILE A 2 -19.10 3.32 -3.09
C ILE A 2 -18.80 1.85 -2.71
N SER A 3 -19.76 0.95 -2.86
CA SER A 3 -19.57 -0.49 -2.58
C SER A 3 -18.53 -1.16 -3.47
N VAL A 4 -18.30 -0.67 -4.69
CA VAL A 4 -17.28 -1.22 -5.60
C VAL A 4 -15.88 -0.86 -5.12
N TYR A 5 -15.69 0.36 -4.58
CA TYR A 5 -14.40 0.77 -4.02
C TYR A 5 -14.03 -0.04 -2.77
N TYR A 6 -15.00 -0.30 -1.89
CA TYR A 6 -14.78 -1.17 -0.73
C TYR A 6 -14.41 -2.60 -1.14
N PHE A 7 -15.14 -3.19 -2.09
CA PHE A 7 -14.83 -4.53 -2.58
C PHE A 7 -13.44 -4.60 -3.25
N GLY A 8 -13.10 -3.60 -4.07
CA GLY A 8 -11.79 -3.50 -4.70
C GLY A 8 -10.65 -3.35 -3.69
N ALA A 9 -10.83 -2.49 -2.68
CA ALA A 9 -9.83 -2.28 -1.63
C ALA A 9 -9.57 -3.55 -0.81
N ILE A 10 -10.64 -4.24 -0.37
CA ILE A 10 -10.53 -5.50 0.37
C ILE A 10 -9.87 -6.59 -0.49
N SER A 11 -10.23 -6.66 -1.77
CA SER A 11 -9.63 -7.62 -2.70
C SER A 11 -8.12 -7.38 -2.87
N LEU A 12 -7.68 -6.13 -3.01
CA LEU A 12 -6.26 -5.78 -3.09
C LEU A 12 -5.50 -6.15 -1.81
N ILE A 13 -6.08 -5.87 -0.64
CA ILE A 13 -5.50 -6.25 0.65
C ILE A 13 -5.33 -7.78 0.73
N LEU A 14 -6.36 -8.53 0.36
CA LEU A 14 -6.33 -10.00 0.36
C LEU A 14 -5.29 -10.55 -0.63
N ILE A 15 -5.18 -9.99 -1.83
CA ILE A 15 -4.18 -10.40 -2.83
C ILE A 15 -2.77 -10.12 -2.33
N GLY A 16 -2.54 -8.94 -1.73
CA GLY A 16 -1.25 -8.59 -1.16
C GLY A 16 -0.85 -9.51 0.00
N LEU A 17 -1.79 -9.77 0.93
CA LEU A 17 -1.59 -10.71 2.03
C LEU A 17 -1.30 -12.13 1.52
N TYR A 18 -2.06 -12.61 0.53
CA TYR A 18 -1.83 -13.90 -0.10
C TYR A 18 -0.43 -13.99 -0.75
N ALA A 19 0.01 -12.95 -1.44
CA ALA A 19 1.33 -12.91 -2.05
C ALA A 19 2.45 -13.00 -1.01
N VAL A 20 2.31 -12.34 0.14
CA VAL A 20 3.29 -12.41 1.24
C VAL A 20 3.36 -13.81 1.84
N LEU A 21 2.22 -14.48 2.04
CA LEU A 21 2.17 -15.80 2.68
C LEU A 21 2.65 -16.93 1.77
N VAL A 22 2.35 -16.86 0.47
CA VAL A 22 2.58 -17.98 -0.47
C VAL A 22 3.89 -17.86 -1.23
N LYS A 23 4.40 -16.65 -1.48
CA LYS A 23 5.61 -16.49 -2.28
C LYS A 23 6.85 -16.66 -1.41
N LYS A 24 7.77 -17.50 -1.88
CA LYS A 24 9.06 -17.78 -1.20
C LYS A 24 10.18 -16.83 -1.60
N ASN A 25 9.99 -16.07 -2.68
CA ASN A 25 10.97 -15.11 -3.18
C ASN A 25 10.73 -13.76 -2.49
N LEU A 26 11.77 -13.22 -1.83
CA LEU A 26 11.75 -11.95 -1.11
C LEU A 26 11.18 -10.80 -1.94
N LEU A 27 11.60 -10.67 -3.21
CA LEU A 27 11.14 -9.58 -4.07
C LEU A 27 9.62 -9.67 -4.34
N LYS A 28 9.10 -10.89 -4.53
CA LYS A 28 7.67 -11.11 -4.74
C LYS A 28 6.85 -10.82 -3.48
N MET A 29 7.40 -11.08 -2.30
CA MET A 29 6.75 -10.70 -1.04
C MET A 29 6.74 -9.18 -0.85
N LEU A 30 7.82 -8.48 -1.19
CA LEU A 30 7.86 -7.01 -1.13
C LEU A 30 6.83 -6.37 -2.07
N ILE A 31 6.70 -6.89 -3.29
CA ILE A 31 5.64 -6.46 -4.22
C ILE A 31 4.25 -6.73 -3.62
N GLY A 32 4.06 -7.89 -2.97
CA GLY A 32 2.82 -8.21 -2.25
C GLY A 32 2.48 -7.20 -1.14
N LEU A 33 3.48 -6.77 -0.37
CA LEU A 33 3.33 -5.74 0.66
C LEU A 33 2.91 -4.39 0.04
N SER A 34 3.54 -3.96 -1.05
CA SER A 34 3.18 -2.70 -1.73
C SER A 34 1.75 -2.74 -2.30
N ILE A 35 1.29 -3.88 -2.81
CA ILE A 35 -0.10 -4.07 -3.26
C ILE A 35 -1.07 -3.97 -2.07
N MET A 36 -0.72 -4.60 -0.94
CA MET A 36 -1.53 -4.55 0.27
C MET A 36 -1.68 -3.11 0.78
N GLU A 37 -0.57 -2.37 0.84
CA GLU A 37 -0.55 -0.96 1.23
C GLU A 37 -1.43 -0.10 0.32
N THR A 38 -1.34 -0.32 -1.00
CA THR A 38 -2.20 0.36 -1.98
C THR A 38 -3.69 0.11 -1.71
N GLY A 39 -4.05 -1.13 -1.34
CA GLY A 39 -5.41 -1.50 -0.95
C GLY A 39 -5.89 -0.79 0.33
N VAL A 40 -5.01 -0.64 1.33
CA VAL A 40 -5.30 0.12 2.56
C VAL A 40 -5.49 1.60 2.27
N ASN A 41 -4.63 2.18 1.43
CA ASN A 41 -4.74 3.58 1.02
C ASN A 41 -6.07 3.82 0.26
N LEU A 42 -6.45 2.91 -0.64
CA LEU A 42 -7.73 2.97 -1.34
C LEU A 42 -8.92 2.88 -0.37
N LEU A 43 -8.84 2.01 0.64
CA LEU A 43 -9.87 1.87 1.67
C LEU A 43 -10.06 3.19 2.44
N LEU A 44 -8.96 3.81 2.87
CA LEU A 44 -8.99 5.10 3.59
C LEU A 44 -9.60 6.22 2.76
N VAL A 45 -9.20 6.37 1.49
CA VAL A 45 -9.80 7.37 0.59
C VAL A 45 -11.30 7.12 0.40
N SER A 46 -11.70 5.86 0.28
CA SER A 46 -13.10 5.48 0.08
C SER A 46 -13.98 5.85 1.28
N VAL A 47 -13.45 5.82 2.51
CA VAL A 47 -14.17 6.24 3.72
C VAL A 47 -14.44 7.74 3.74
N GLY A 48 -13.50 8.56 3.23
CA GLY A 48 -13.67 10.01 3.13
C GLY A 48 -14.52 10.51 1.96
N TYR A 49 -14.91 9.61 1.05
CA TYR A 49 -15.63 9.97 -0.16
C TYR A 49 -17.11 10.21 0.11
N VAL A 50 -17.60 11.40 -0.27
CA VAL A 50 -19.02 11.74 -0.26
C VAL A 50 -19.48 12.00 -1.68
N ALA A 51 -20.54 11.30 -2.11
CA ALA A 51 -21.10 11.44 -3.45
C ALA A 51 -21.55 12.88 -3.73
N GLY A 52 -21.12 13.43 -4.87
CA GLY A 52 -21.49 14.79 -5.30
C GLY A 52 -20.65 15.92 -4.71
N ARG A 53 -19.56 15.60 -3.98
CA ARG A 53 -18.61 16.60 -3.46
C ARG A 53 -17.28 16.54 -4.21
N SER A 54 -16.69 17.72 -4.41
CA SER A 54 -15.42 17.95 -5.11
C SER A 54 -14.23 17.77 -4.16
N ALA A 55 -13.01 17.73 -4.72
CA ALA A 55 -11.78 17.72 -3.93
C ALA A 55 -11.76 18.91 -2.94
N PRO A 56 -11.16 18.77 -1.74
CA PRO A 56 -11.08 19.80 -0.72
C PRO A 56 -9.96 20.79 -1.06
N ILE A 57 -10.07 21.37 -2.26
CA ILE A 57 -9.21 22.43 -2.76
C ILE A 57 -10.07 23.67 -2.83
N LEU A 58 -9.70 24.70 -2.08
CA LEU A 58 -10.37 26.00 -2.14
C LEU A 58 -10.09 26.61 -3.52
N SER A 59 -11.06 26.53 -4.42
CA SER A 59 -11.08 27.26 -5.70
C SER A 59 -12.18 28.32 -5.66
N GLU A 60 -11.94 29.44 -6.33
CA GLU A 60 -12.95 30.50 -6.48
C GLU A 60 -14.24 29.89 -7.07
N GLY A 61 -15.32 29.86 -6.28
CA GLY A 61 -16.63 29.34 -6.68
C GLY A 61 -17.10 28.05 -6.00
N ILE A 62 -16.26 27.34 -5.23
CA ILE A 62 -16.66 26.14 -4.48
C ILE A 62 -16.86 26.52 -3.01
N GLY A 63 -18.13 26.62 -2.57
CA GLY A 63 -18.45 26.85 -1.16
C GLY A 63 -18.00 25.67 -0.28
N PRO A 64 -17.63 25.89 1.00
CA PRO A 64 -17.08 24.87 1.91
C PRO A 64 -17.96 23.61 2.09
N ASN A 65 -19.26 23.70 1.78
CA ASN A 65 -20.22 22.58 1.87
C ASN A 65 -20.15 21.58 0.70
N GLN A 66 -19.35 21.86 -0.34
CA GLN A 66 -19.21 21.02 -1.53
C GLN A 66 -17.89 20.21 -1.57
N ALA A 67 -17.06 20.27 -0.52
CA ALA A 67 -15.80 19.55 -0.44
C ALA A 67 -15.93 18.20 0.30
N VAL A 68 -15.19 17.17 -0.14
CA VAL A 68 -15.05 15.91 0.61
C VAL A 68 -14.22 16.09 1.89
N ASP A 69 -14.24 15.12 2.79
CA ASP A 69 -13.51 15.20 4.06
C ASP A 69 -11.99 15.31 3.81
N PRO A 70 -11.32 16.37 4.28
CA PRO A 70 -9.88 16.54 4.11
C PRO A 70 -9.05 15.60 5.02
N ILE A 71 -9.63 15.04 6.08
CA ILE A 71 -8.89 14.24 7.06
C ILE A 71 -8.33 12.96 6.43
N PRO A 72 -9.12 12.12 5.70
CA PRO A 72 -8.59 10.92 5.07
C PRO A 72 -7.55 11.20 3.98
N GLN A 73 -7.64 12.36 3.31
CA GLN A 73 -6.66 12.74 2.29
C GLN A 73 -5.29 13.03 2.89
N ALA A 74 -5.24 13.78 4.00
CA ALA A 74 -3.99 14.05 4.71
C ALA A 74 -3.34 12.76 5.26
N LEU A 75 -4.17 11.83 5.78
CA LEU A 75 -3.71 10.54 6.28
C LEU A 75 -3.09 9.69 5.15
N VAL A 76 -3.73 9.64 3.98
CA VAL A 76 -3.26 8.84 2.84
C VAL A 76 -1.98 9.42 2.24
N LEU A 77 -1.85 10.74 2.14
CA LEU A 77 -0.61 11.37 1.66
C LEU A 77 0.59 10.97 2.53
N THR A 78 0.39 10.94 3.85
CA THR A 78 1.41 10.50 4.81
C THR A 78 1.71 9.00 4.68
N ALA A 79 0.67 8.18 4.54
CA ALA A 79 0.81 6.74 4.39
C ALA A 79 1.65 6.36 3.15
N ILE A 80 1.39 6.99 2.01
CA ILE A 80 2.13 6.74 0.75
C ILE A 80 3.63 7.01 0.91
N VAL A 81 4.01 8.11 1.58
CA VAL A 81 5.42 8.45 1.79
C VAL A 81 6.11 7.42 2.70
N ILE A 82 5.44 7.00 3.78
CA ILE A 82 5.95 5.95 4.68
C ILE A 82 6.08 4.62 3.94
N GLY A 83 5.12 4.28 3.08
CA GLY A 83 5.13 3.09 2.24
C GLY A 83 6.32 3.00 1.30
N VAL A 84 6.59 4.07 0.57
CA VAL A 84 7.76 4.14 -0.33
C VAL A 84 9.06 4.07 0.46
N ALA A 85 9.17 4.76 1.60
CA ALA A 85 10.37 4.73 2.44
C ALA A 85 10.65 3.33 3.01
N THR A 86 9.63 2.66 3.53
CA THR A 86 9.74 1.29 4.07
C THR A 86 10.03 0.27 2.97
N THR A 87 9.42 0.41 1.80
CA THR A 87 9.72 -0.43 0.63
C THR A 87 11.18 -0.25 0.17
N ALA A 88 11.68 0.99 0.10
CA ALA A 88 13.06 1.28 -0.26
C ALA A 88 14.05 0.68 0.74
N MET A 89 13.78 0.81 2.04
CA MET A 89 14.56 0.17 3.09
C MET A 89 14.57 -1.36 2.95
N ALA A 90 13.40 -1.96 2.73
CA ALA A 90 13.28 -3.41 2.58
C ALA A 90 13.98 -3.94 1.33
N LEU A 91 13.93 -3.19 0.22
CA LEU A 91 14.68 -3.50 -1.00
C LEU A 91 16.20 -3.41 -0.78
N SER A 92 16.68 -2.40 -0.05
CA SER A 92 18.10 -2.30 0.33
C SER A 92 18.55 -3.55 1.11
N VAL A 93 17.76 -4.00 2.08
CA VAL A 93 18.04 -5.24 2.82
C VAL A 93 18.01 -6.46 1.89
N ALA A 94 17.07 -6.53 0.95
CA ALA A 94 17.00 -7.63 -0.02
C ALA A 94 18.23 -7.68 -0.93
N MET A 95 18.78 -6.52 -1.34
CA MET A 95 20.03 -6.45 -2.10
C MET A 95 21.21 -6.99 -1.29
N ILE A 96 21.36 -6.56 -0.03
CA ILE A 96 22.43 -7.05 0.87
C ILE A 96 22.32 -8.56 1.09
N LEU A 97 21.10 -9.09 1.26
CA LEU A 97 20.88 -10.53 1.40
C LEU A 97 21.28 -11.29 0.13
N HIS A 98 20.97 -10.73 -1.05
CA HIS A 98 21.36 -11.34 -2.32
C HIS A 98 22.88 -11.37 -2.50
N GLU A 99 23.58 -10.28 -2.18
CA GLU A 99 25.04 -10.23 -2.24
C GLU A 99 25.69 -11.24 -1.29
N LYS A 100 25.12 -11.42 -0.09
CA LYS A 100 25.69 -12.32 0.93
C LYS A 100 25.41 -13.80 0.69
N TYR A 101 24.20 -14.14 0.22
CA TYR A 101 23.75 -15.54 0.12
C TYR A 101 23.57 -16.03 -1.33
N GLY A 102 23.66 -15.15 -2.33
CA GLY A 102 23.48 -15.48 -3.75
C GLY A 102 22.04 -15.83 -4.14
N THR A 103 21.10 -15.85 -3.19
CA THR A 103 19.70 -16.25 -3.39
C THR A 103 18.75 -15.27 -2.72
N LEU A 104 17.56 -15.13 -3.28
CA LEU A 104 16.44 -14.35 -2.71
C LEU A 104 15.33 -15.26 -2.18
N ASN A 105 15.57 -16.57 -2.11
CA ASN A 105 14.62 -17.52 -1.57
C ASN A 105 14.77 -17.61 -0.04
N VAL A 106 13.71 -17.27 0.68
CA VAL A 106 13.71 -17.22 2.16
C VAL A 106 14.04 -18.59 2.77
N GLU A 107 13.54 -19.67 2.19
CA GLU A 107 13.78 -21.02 2.71
C GLU A 107 15.25 -21.43 2.60
N GLU A 108 15.91 -21.01 1.53
CA GLU A 108 17.32 -21.31 1.26
C GLU A 108 18.23 -20.48 2.17
N ILE A 109 17.94 -19.17 2.33
CA ILE A 109 18.65 -18.30 3.28
C ILE A 109 18.55 -18.86 4.70
N ARG A 110 17.38 -19.40 5.10
CA ARG A 110 17.19 -20.01 6.42
C ARG A 110 18.06 -21.26 6.63
N ARG A 111 18.27 -22.06 5.59
CA ARG A 111 19.12 -23.26 5.64
C ARG A 111 20.61 -22.95 5.73
N LEU A 112 21.07 -21.88 5.07
CA LEU A 112 22.47 -21.43 5.11
C LEU A 112 22.86 -20.75 6.43
N ARG A 113 21.90 -20.53 7.33
CA ARG A 113 22.07 -19.90 8.64
C ARG A 113 22.18 -20.90 9.80
N GLY A 114 21.99 -22.19 9.54
CA GLY A 114 22.21 -23.30 10.48
C GLY A 114 23.50 -24.04 10.16
#